data_AF-A0A2N2JJC2-F1
#
_entry.id   AF-A0A2N2JJC2-F1
#
_cell.length_a   1.000
_cell.length_b   1.000
_cell.length_c   1.000
_cell.angle_alpha   90.00
_cell.angle_beta   90.00
_cell.angle_gamma   90.00
#
_symmetry.space_group_name_H-M   'P 1'
#
loop_
_entity.id
_entity.type
_entity.pdbx_description
1 polymer ?
#
loop_
_entity_poly.entity_id
_entity_poly.type
_entity_poly.pdbx_seq_one_letter_code
_entity_poly.pdbx_strand_id
1 'polypeptide(L)'
;MTSDDTGGSGVSDRIMVATTSTIPGQRVVGYKGLVWGLTVRAKNIGQDFLAGCKNITGGEVSGYTELLQEARQQAVDRLSEKAAAIGANAVVEVRFGTSTVAQGMAEIVAYGTAVVVEPAA
;
A
#
# COMPACT_ATOMS: atom_id res chain seq x y z
N MET A 1 -3.79 -46.92 -9.78
CA MET A 1 -5.00 -46.10 -9.63
C MET A 1 -4.59 -44.83 -8.93
N THR A 2 -4.76 -43.76 -9.66
CA THR A 2 -4.31 -42.38 -9.46
C THR A 2 -5.04 -41.71 -8.32
N SER A 3 -4.31 -40.87 -7.59
CA SER A 3 -4.81 -39.53 -7.31
C SER A 3 -3.62 -38.65 -6.97
N ASP A 4 -3.22 -37.92 -8.00
CA ASP A 4 -2.39 -36.73 -7.94
C ASP A 4 -2.97 -35.75 -6.90
N ASP A 5 -2.26 -35.53 -5.80
CA ASP A 5 -2.46 -34.34 -4.97
C ASP A 5 -1.52 -33.25 -5.52
N THR A 6 -1.96 -32.61 -6.60
CA THR A 6 -1.33 -31.41 -7.13
C THR A 6 -2.27 -30.23 -6.90
N GLY A 7 -1.76 -29.18 -6.24
CA GLY A 7 -2.16 -27.81 -6.57
C GLY A 7 -3.18 -27.16 -5.64
N GLY A 8 -2.66 -26.35 -4.73
CA GLY A 8 -3.41 -25.32 -4.01
C GLY A 8 -2.43 -24.43 -3.27
N SER A 9 -1.56 -23.73 -4.00
CA SER A 9 -0.62 -22.78 -3.44
C SER A 9 -1.36 -21.78 -2.55
N GLY A 10 -1.03 -21.76 -1.26
CA GLY A 10 -1.53 -20.80 -0.29
C GLY A 10 -1.09 -19.39 -0.64
N VAL A 11 -1.85 -18.75 -1.54
CA VAL A 11 -1.84 -17.29 -1.62
C VAL A 11 -2.62 -16.84 -0.39
N SER A 12 -1.89 -16.40 0.64
CA SER A 12 -2.50 -15.73 1.78
C SER A 12 -3.43 -14.62 1.28
N ASP A 13 -4.58 -14.48 1.94
CA ASP A 13 -5.70 -13.57 1.68
C ASP A 13 -5.27 -12.09 1.73
N ARG A 14 -4.43 -11.69 0.77
CA ARG A 14 -3.83 -10.37 0.68
C ARG A 14 -4.49 -9.65 -0.47
N ILE A 15 -5.15 -8.53 -0.15
CA ILE A 15 -5.72 -7.62 -1.14
C ILE A 15 -4.66 -7.28 -2.20
N MET A 16 -4.98 -7.51 -3.47
CA MET A 16 -4.09 -7.12 -4.57
C MET A 16 -4.13 -5.60 -4.72
N VAL A 17 -2.97 -4.95 -4.77
CA VAL A 17 -2.86 -3.50 -4.92
C VAL A 17 -2.11 -3.17 -6.20
N ALA A 18 -2.72 -2.37 -7.07
CA ALA A 18 -2.15 -1.99 -8.35
C ALA A 18 -2.30 -0.50 -8.63
N THR A 19 -1.29 0.07 -9.29
CA THR A 19 -1.34 1.45 -9.80
C THR A 19 -2.02 1.53 -11.17
N THR A 20 -2.21 0.40 -11.85
CA THR A 20 -2.94 0.26 -13.10
C THR A 20 -4.44 0.12 -12.87
N SER A 21 -5.24 0.37 -13.91
CA SER A 21 -6.70 0.20 -13.90
C SER A 21 -7.15 -1.25 -13.96
N THR A 22 -6.28 -2.15 -14.42
CA THR A 22 -6.52 -3.59 -14.50
C THR A 22 -5.31 -4.36 -13.98
N ILE A 23 -5.54 -5.58 -13.52
CA ILE A 23 -4.49 -6.51 -13.08
C ILE A 23 -4.40 -7.61 -14.15
N PRO A 24 -3.25 -7.80 -14.82
CA PRO A 24 -3.10 -8.86 -15.83
C PRO A 24 -3.48 -10.24 -15.28
N GLY A 25 -4.24 -11.01 -16.06
CA GLY A 25 -4.77 -12.32 -15.65
C GLY A 25 -5.96 -12.24 -14.69
N GLN A 26 -6.47 -11.05 -14.38
CA GLN A 26 -7.66 -10.84 -13.55
C GLN A 26 -8.70 -10.01 -14.31
N ARG A 27 -9.97 -10.26 -14.03
CA ARG A 27 -11.11 -9.49 -14.53
C ARG A 27 -11.89 -8.89 -13.37
N VAL A 28 -12.17 -7.60 -13.43
CA VAL A 28 -13.04 -6.91 -12.45
C VAL A 28 -14.48 -7.40 -12.63
N VAL A 29 -15.07 -7.91 -11.54
CA VAL A 29 -16.45 -8.41 -11.48
C VAL A 29 -17.33 -7.61 -10.50
N GLY A 30 -16.74 -6.70 -9.71
CA GLY A 30 -17.50 -5.84 -8.82
C GLY A 30 -16.76 -4.55 -8.46
N TYR A 31 -17.49 -3.44 -8.41
CA TYR A 31 -17.01 -2.17 -7.87
C TYR A 31 -17.43 -2.04 -6.40
N LYS A 32 -16.50 -1.62 -5.52
CA LYS A 32 -16.77 -1.47 -4.08
C LYS A 32 -16.64 -0.03 -3.58
N GLY A 33 -16.11 0.88 -4.39
CA GLY A 33 -15.99 2.29 -4.01
C GLY A 33 -14.57 2.80 -3.94
N LEU A 34 -14.44 4.09 -3.61
CA LEU A 34 -13.17 4.70 -3.23
C LEU A 34 -12.73 4.20 -1.86
N VAL A 35 -11.45 3.83 -1.74
CA VAL A 35 -10.80 3.53 -0.46
C VAL A 35 -9.53 4.34 -0.29
N TRP A 36 -9.14 4.55 0.96
CA TRP A 36 -7.91 5.25 1.32
C TRP A 36 -7.37 4.75 2.65
N GLY A 37 -6.07 4.88 2.82
CA GLY A 37 -5.35 4.72 4.06
C GLY A 37 -4.34 5.85 4.20
N LEU A 38 -4.24 6.43 5.40
CA LEU A 38 -3.39 7.59 5.65
C LEU A 38 -2.55 7.37 6.90
N THR A 39 -1.43 8.08 6.99
CA THR A 39 -0.61 8.16 8.19
C THR A 39 -0.01 9.57 8.32
N VAL A 40 0.19 10.02 9.55
CA VAL A 40 0.81 11.32 9.84
C VAL A 40 2.17 11.08 10.48
N ARG A 41 3.19 11.80 10.02
CA ARG A 41 4.56 11.75 10.54
C ARG A 41 4.99 13.13 11.03
N ALA A 42 5.55 13.18 12.23
CA ALA A 42 6.14 14.38 12.79
C ALA A 42 7.57 14.57 12.27
N LYS A 43 7.97 15.83 12.00
CA LYS A 43 9.32 16.20 11.56
C LYS A 43 10.39 15.82 12.57
N ASN A 44 10.06 15.83 13.87
CA ASN A 44 11.01 15.50 14.94
C ASN A 44 11.40 14.02 14.95
N ILE A 45 10.49 13.11 14.55
CA ILE A 45 10.83 11.69 14.33
C ILE A 45 11.90 11.55 13.24
N GLY A 46 11.85 12.41 12.21
CA GLY A 46 12.88 12.46 11.17
C GLY A 46 14.22 13.07 11.62
N GLN A 47 14.20 14.00 12.58
CA GLN A 47 15.41 14.59 13.14
C GLN A 47 16.17 13.60 14.04
N ASP A 48 15.46 12.78 14.80
CA ASP A 48 16.07 11.72 15.61
C ASP A 48 16.72 10.64 14.72
N PHE A 49 16.09 10.31 13.58
CA PHE A 49 16.68 9.43 12.56
C PHE A 49 17.92 10.04 11.90
N LEU A 50 17.89 11.33 11.58
CA LEU A 50 19.04 12.09 11.06
C LEU A 50 20.23 12.09 12.01
N ALA A 51 20.00 12.21 13.33
CA ALA A 51 21.07 12.20 14.33
C ALA A 51 21.80 10.85 14.38
N GLY A 52 21.13 9.75 13.98
CA GLY A 52 21.72 8.43 13.78
C GLY A 52 22.38 8.23 12.40
N CYS A 53 21.96 8.96 11.37
CA CYS A 53 22.49 8.85 10.02
C CYS A 53 23.77 9.68 9.82
N LYS A 54 24.91 9.14 10.23
CA LYS A 54 26.24 9.69 9.90
C LYS A 54 26.62 9.62 8.42
N ASN A 55 25.80 8.98 7.56
CA ASN A 55 26.19 8.59 6.21
C ASN A 55 25.29 9.22 5.14
N ILE A 56 25.52 10.50 4.83
CA ILE A 56 25.06 11.08 3.56
C ILE A 56 25.93 10.45 2.47
N THR A 57 25.36 9.55 1.68
CA THR A 57 26.08 8.91 0.57
C THR A 57 25.49 9.43 -0.73
N GLY A 58 26.16 10.41 -1.35
CA GLY A 58 25.86 10.82 -2.72
C GLY A 58 24.48 11.44 -2.99
N GLY A 59 23.74 11.89 -1.97
CA GLY A 59 22.49 12.65 -2.14
C GLY A 59 21.24 12.03 -1.49
N GLU A 60 21.29 10.76 -1.10
CA GLU A 60 20.23 10.12 -0.32
C GLU A 60 20.48 10.27 1.19
N VAL A 61 19.41 10.48 1.94
CA VAL A 61 19.42 10.46 3.40
C VAL A 61 18.68 9.21 3.87
N SER A 62 19.41 8.11 4.08
CA SER A 62 18.87 6.77 4.27
C SER A 62 17.78 6.69 5.34
N GLY A 63 17.96 7.37 6.48
CA GLY A 63 16.97 7.40 7.55
C GLY A 63 15.64 8.05 7.17
N TYR A 64 15.67 9.09 6.32
CA TYR A 64 14.43 9.65 5.79
C TYR A 64 13.80 8.73 4.75
N THR A 65 14.60 8.04 3.94
CA THR A 65 14.10 7.05 2.99
C THR A 65 13.36 5.94 3.72
N GLU A 66 13.96 5.35 4.76
CA GLU A 66 13.37 4.30 5.60
C GLU A 66 12.05 4.78 6.22
N LEU A 67 12.05 5.96 6.85
CA LEU A 67 10.84 6.56 7.44
C LEU A 67 9.71 6.73 6.41
N LEU A 68 10.04 7.19 5.20
CA LEU A 68 9.06 7.37 4.13
C LEU A 68 8.55 6.03 3.57
N GLN A 69 9.41 5.01 3.49
CA GLN A 69 8.99 3.66 3.11
C GLN A 69 8.01 3.08 4.12
N GLU A 70 8.31 3.15 5.41
CA GLU A 70 7.44 2.69 6.48
C GLU A 70 6.09 3.43 6.49
N ALA A 71 6.12 4.74 6.30
CA ALA A 71 4.91 5.54 6.25
C ALA A 71 4.01 5.17 5.05
N ARG A 72 4.61 4.94 3.87
CA ARG A 72 3.86 4.48 2.69
C ARG A 72 3.31 3.08 2.88
N GLN A 73 4.09 2.16 3.46
CA GLN A 73 3.61 0.81 3.75
C GLN A 73 2.41 0.84 4.70
N GLN A 74 2.48 1.62 5.78
CA GLN A 74 1.37 1.77 6.72
C GLN A 74 0.11 2.38 6.06
N ALA A 75 0.27 3.31 5.11
CA ALA A 75 -0.84 3.85 4.35
C ALA A 75 -1.48 2.79 3.45
N VAL A 76 -0.68 1.93 2.79
CA VAL A 76 -1.16 0.82 1.96
C VAL A 76 -1.85 -0.26 2.80
N ASP A 77 -1.31 -0.59 3.97
CA ASP A 77 -1.90 -1.58 4.87
C ASP A 77 -3.30 -1.12 5.31
N ARG A 78 -3.45 0.13 5.76
CA ARG A 78 -4.75 0.73 6.12
C ARG A 78 -5.73 0.80 4.95
N LEU A 79 -5.23 1.11 3.74
CA LEU A 79 -6.04 1.08 2.52
C LEU A 79 -6.55 -0.33 2.22
N SER A 80 -5.70 -1.34 2.42
CA SER A 80 -6.02 -2.75 2.20
C SER A 80 -7.02 -3.27 3.22
N GLU A 81 -6.84 -2.94 4.51
CA GLU A 81 -7.81 -3.22 5.58
C GLU A 81 -9.19 -2.64 5.26
N LYS A 82 -9.23 -1.39 4.79
CA LYS A 82 -10.49 -0.73 4.41
C LYS A 82 -11.15 -1.39 3.19
N ALA A 83 -10.36 -1.81 2.20
CA ALA A 83 -10.84 -2.55 1.04
C ALA A 83 -11.43 -3.92 1.44
N ALA A 84 -10.72 -4.66 2.29
CA ALA A 84 -11.19 -5.94 2.82
C ALA A 84 -12.50 -5.78 3.61
N ALA A 85 -12.60 -4.75 4.45
CA ALA A 85 -13.79 -4.48 5.26
C ALA A 85 -15.07 -4.21 4.44
N ILE A 86 -14.94 -3.78 3.18
CA ILE A 86 -16.07 -3.58 2.25
C ILE A 86 -16.23 -4.74 1.24
N GLY A 87 -15.53 -5.84 1.46
CA GLY A 87 -15.61 -7.06 0.65
C GLY A 87 -14.95 -6.93 -0.72
N ALA A 88 -13.95 -6.07 -0.87
CA ALA A 88 -13.06 -6.07 -2.03
C ALA A 88 -11.93 -7.08 -1.83
N ASN A 89 -11.38 -7.60 -2.94
CA ASN A 89 -10.16 -8.42 -2.94
C ASN A 89 -9.00 -7.76 -3.71
N ALA A 90 -9.23 -6.58 -4.29
CA ALA A 90 -8.22 -5.78 -4.95
C ALA A 90 -8.50 -4.27 -4.85
N VAL A 91 -7.45 -3.46 -5.00
CA VAL A 91 -7.52 -2.01 -5.19
C VAL A 91 -6.69 -1.63 -6.41
N VAL A 92 -7.34 -0.98 -7.39
CA VAL A 92 -6.73 -0.52 -8.65
C VAL A 92 -6.59 0.99 -8.67
N GLU A 93 -5.81 1.51 -9.62
CA GLU A 93 -5.52 2.95 -9.76
C GLU A 93 -5.00 3.58 -8.46
N VAL A 94 -4.19 2.85 -7.69
CA VAL A 94 -3.64 3.40 -6.45
C VAL A 94 -2.69 4.54 -6.73
N ARG A 95 -2.85 5.62 -5.96
CA ARG A 95 -2.03 6.83 -5.98
C ARG A 95 -1.61 7.18 -4.56
N PHE A 96 -0.48 7.87 -4.45
CA PHE A 96 -0.02 8.46 -3.20
C PHE A 96 -0.12 9.97 -3.25
N GLY A 97 -0.54 10.57 -2.14
CA GLY A 97 -0.48 12.00 -1.89
C GLY A 97 0.29 12.29 -0.60
N THR A 98 0.91 13.46 -0.55
CA THR A 98 1.54 13.99 0.66
C THR A 98 1.04 15.41 0.89
N SER A 99 0.70 15.76 2.13
CA SER A 99 0.24 17.10 2.48
C SER A 99 0.75 17.51 3.86
N THR A 100 0.97 18.81 4.08
CA THR A 100 1.29 19.33 5.41
C THR A 100 -0.01 19.53 6.17
N VAL A 101 -0.19 18.84 7.29
CA VAL A 101 -1.40 18.94 8.11
C VAL A 101 -1.26 19.96 9.23
N ALA A 102 -0.03 20.18 9.71
CA ALA A 102 0.30 21.23 10.66
C ALA A 102 1.80 21.56 10.59
N GLN A 103 2.23 22.62 11.28
CA GLN A 103 3.65 22.92 11.40
C GLN A 103 4.40 21.72 11.98
N GLY A 104 5.31 21.17 11.19
CA GLY A 104 6.09 20.00 11.63
C GLY A 104 5.38 18.66 11.45
N MET A 105 4.24 18.58 10.78
CA MET A 105 3.51 17.32 10.56
C MET A 105 3.08 17.18 9.10
N ALA A 106 3.38 16.02 8.50
CA ALA A 106 2.99 15.69 7.15
C ALA A 106 2.14 14.41 7.14
N GLU A 107 1.06 14.45 6.37
CA GLU A 107 0.26 13.29 6.01
C GLU A 107 0.84 12.64 4.76
N ILE A 108 0.84 11.30 4.75
CA ILE A 108 0.97 10.47 3.56
C ILE A 108 -0.33 9.68 3.43
N VAL A 109 -0.98 9.78 2.28
CA VAL A 109 -2.22 9.08 1.95
C VAL A 109 -2.02 8.20 0.72
N ALA A 110 -2.47 6.96 0.80
CA ALA A 110 -2.69 6.08 -0.34
C ALA A 110 -4.20 6.03 -0.62
N TYR A 111 -4.62 6.18 -1.86
CA TYR A 111 -6.04 6.09 -2.26
C TYR A 111 -6.18 5.40 -3.61
N GLY A 112 -7.34 4.77 -3.84
CA GLY A 112 -7.62 4.06 -5.08
C GLY A 112 -9.04 3.49 -5.11
N THR A 113 -9.32 2.66 -6.10
CA THR A 113 -10.65 2.07 -6.31
C THR A 113 -10.67 0.62 -5.85
N ALA A 114 -11.48 0.32 -4.83
CA ALA A 114 -11.68 -1.04 -4.36
C ALA A 114 -12.61 -1.81 -5.30
N VAL A 115 -12.20 -3.02 -5.66
CA VAL A 115 -12.88 -3.89 -6.62
C VAL A 115 -12.84 -5.35 -6.17
N VAL A 116 -13.75 -6.14 -6.72
CA VAL A 116 -13.67 -7.60 -6.70
C VAL A 116 -13.17 -8.05 -8.07
N VAL A 117 -12.13 -8.86 -8.09
CA VAL A 117 -11.59 -9.50 -9.29
C VAL A 117 -11.64 -11.02 -9.19
N GLU A 118 -11.71 -11.66 -10.35
CA GLU A 118 -11.60 -13.10 -10.53
C GLU A 118 -10.58 -13.41 -11.63
N PRO A 119 -9.96 -14.60 -11.66
CA PRO A 119 -9.09 -15.01 -12.76
C PRO A 119 -9.77 -14.81 -14.12
N ALA A 120 -9.07 -14.17 -15.05
CA ALA A 120 -9.53 -14.06 -16.43
C ALA A 120 -9.32 -15.42 -17.12
N ALA A 121 -10.39 -15.97 -17.70
CA ALA A 121 -10.37 -17.21 -18.49
C ALA A 121 -9.62 -17.04 -19.81
#